data_AF-A0A0Q9ZPX5-F1
#
_entry.id   AF-A0A0Q9ZPX5-F1
#
_cell.length_a   1.000
_cell.length_b   1.000
_cell.length_c   1.000
_cell.angle_alpha   90.00
_cell.angle_beta   90.00
_cell.angle_gamma   90.00
#
_symmetry.space_group_name_H-M   'P 1'
#
loop_
_entity.id
_entity.type
_entity.pdbx_description
1 polymer ?
#
loop_
_entity_poly.entity_id
_entity_poly.type
_entity_poly.pdbx_seq_one_letter_code
_entity_poly.pdbx_strand_id
1 'polypeptide(L)' 'MTSKLFISGSIMLTLAALSGLMESLFYGDIASDGVLQESLFLPLAFIFLALAIILYGLSLIMEVKTRVTGTHIS' A
#
# COMPACT_ATOMS: atom_id res chain seq x y z
N MET A 1 19.49 -2.67 5.80
CA MET A 1 18.72 -2.09 6.92
C MET A 1 17.26 -2.12 6.54
N THR A 2 16.41 -2.89 7.21
CA THR A 2 14.97 -2.71 7.05
C THR A 2 14.60 -1.40 7.73
N SER A 3 14.56 -0.32 6.94
CA SER A 3 14.12 0.99 7.42
C SER A 3 12.70 0.86 7.97
N LYS A 4 12.41 1.58 9.06
CA LYS A 4 11.06 1.65 9.64
C LYS A 4 10.00 1.98 8.57
N LEU A 5 10.36 2.81 7.58
CA LEU A 5 9.51 3.15 6.42
C LEU A 5 9.19 1.93 5.53
N PHE A 6 10.14 1.03 5.32
CA PHE A 6 9.93 -0.18 4.54
C PHE A 6 8.96 -1.13 5.24
N ILE A 7 9.11 -1.30 6.55
CA ILE A 7 8.20 -2.12 7.36
C ILE A 7 6.79 -1.53 7.35
N SER A 8 6.65 -0.22 7.56
CA SER A 8 5.34 0.44 7.49
C SER A 8 4.70 0.34 6.10
N GLY A 9 5.51 0.44 5.03
CA GLY A 9 5.05 0.23 3.65
C GLY A 9 4.49 -1.17 3.44
N SER A 10 5.18 -2.21 3.95
CA SER A 10 4.72 -3.60 3.86
C SER A 10 3.43 -3.86 4.64
N ILE A 11 3.24 -3.21 5.79
CA ILE A 11 1.99 -3.29 6.55
C ILE A 11 0.85 -2.67 5.74
N MET A 12 1.06 -1.46 5.18
CA MET A 12 0.05 -0.80 4.36
C MET A 12 -0.29 -1.60 3.10
N LEU A 13 0.71 -2.23 2.46
CA LEU A 13 0.49 -3.11 1.32
C LEU A 13 -0.36 -4.34 1.69
N THR A 14 -0.10 -4.93 2.86
CA THR A 14 -0.88 -6.06 3.37
C THR A 14 -2.33 -5.65 3.64
N LEU A 15 -2.54 -4.47 4.25
CA LEU A 15 -3.87 -3.92 4.48
C LEU A 15 -4.61 -3.66 3.16
N ALA A 16 -3.93 -3.11 2.15
CA ALA A 16 -4.51 -2.88 0.83
C ALA A 16 -4.96 -4.18 0.17
N ALA A 17 -4.12 -5.22 0.21
CA ALA A 17 -4.44 -6.54 -0.30
C ALA A 17 -5.63 -7.16 0.46
N LEU A 18 -5.64 -7.04 1.79
CA LEU A 18 -6.73 -7.55 2.61
C LEU A 18 -8.05 -6.81 2.30
N SER A 19 -8.03 -5.49 2.15
CA SER A 19 -9.20 -4.71 1.74
C SER A 19 -9.70 -5.12 0.34
N GLY A 20 -8.80 -5.34 -0.62
CA GLY A 20 -9.18 -5.84 -1.95
C GLY A 20 -9.77 -7.26 -1.92
N LEU A 21 -9.26 -8.14 -1.05
CA LEU A 21 -9.85 -9.46 -0.83
C LEU A 21 -11.23 -9.36 -0.18
N MET A 22 -11.39 -8.49 0.83
CA MET A 22 -12.68 -8.27 1.48
C MET A 22 -13.71 -7.71 0.50
N GLU A 23 -13.31 -6.81 -0.40
CA GLU A 23 -14.16 -6.35 -1.49
C GLU A 23 -14.69 -7.52 -2.32
N SER A 24 -13.81 -8.41 -2.77
CA SER A 24 -14.22 -9.57 -3.57
C SER A 24 -15.09 -10.55 -2.78
N LEU A 25 -14.93 -10.65 -1.46
CA LEU A 25 -15.68 -11.58 -0.61
C LEU A 25 -17.06 -11.04 -0.20
N PHE A 26 -17.17 -9.73 0.06
CA PHE A 26 -18.36 -9.09 0.61
C PHE A 26 -19.21 -8.36 -0.42
N TYR A 27 -18.58 -7.80 -1.46
CA TYR A 27 -19.26 -7.01 -2.49
C TYR A 27 -19.37 -7.77 -3.80
N GLY A 28 -18.32 -8.54 -4.17
CA GLY A 28 -18.40 -9.49 -5.28
C GLY A 28 -18.93 -8.90 -6.60
N ASP A 29 -19.35 -9.77 -7.51
CA ASP A 29 -20.00 -9.38 -8.77
C ASP A 29 -21.43 -8.84 -8.52
N ILE A 30 -22.09 -8.37 -9.59
CA ILE A 30 -23.46 -7.84 -9.56
C ILE A 30 -24.37 -8.82 -8.80
N ALA A 31 -24.99 -8.33 -7.72
CA ALA A 31 -25.95 -9.10 -6.95
C ALA A 31 -27.13 -9.55 -7.85
N SER A 32 -27.75 -10.68 -7.51
CA SER A 32 -28.82 -11.29 -8.33
C SER A 32 -30.05 -10.40 -8.52
N ASP A 33 -30.16 -9.30 -7.77
CA ASP A 33 -31.19 -8.27 -7.87
C ASP A 33 -30.83 -7.12 -8.83
N GLY A 34 -29.63 -7.15 -9.42
CA GLY A 34 -29.12 -6.14 -10.35
C GLY A 34 -28.64 -4.86 -9.68
N VAL A 35 -28.54 -4.82 -8.35
CA VAL A 35 -28.09 -3.64 -7.61
C VAL A 35 -26.58 -3.71 -7.39
N LEU A 36 -25.87 -2.65 -7.81
CA LEU A 36 -24.45 -2.50 -7.49
C LEU A 36 -24.32 -2.15 -6.00
N GLN A 37 -23.73 -3.06 -5.24
CA GLN A 37 -23.57 -2.90 -3.81
C GLN A 37 -22.46 -1.87 -3.52
N GLU A 38 -22.71 -0.90 -2.63
CA GLU A 38 -21.79 0.22 -2.41
C GLU A 38 -20.51 -0.19 -1.69
N SER A 39 -19.43 -0.32 -2.46
CA SER A 39 -18.12 -0.75 -2.02
C SER A 39 -17.39 0.26 -1.13
N LEU A 40 -17.19 -0.09 0.14
CA LEU A 40 -16.38 0.69 1.07
C LEU A 40 -14.92 0.19 1.10
N PHE A 41 -14.70 -1.09 0.81
CA PHE A 41 -13.37 -1.71 0.87
C PHE A 41 -12.50 -1.36 -0.34
N LEU A 42 -13.07 -1.19 -1.53
CA LEU A 42 -12.32 -0.82 -2.73
C LEU A 42 -11.69 0.59 -2.64
N PRO A 43 -12.41 1.66 -2.26
CA PRO A 43 -11.78 2.96 -2.02
C PRO A 43 -10.66 2.87 -0.97
N LEU A 44 -10.89 2.11 0.11
CA LEU A 44 -9.92 1.96 1.19
C LEU A 44 -8.66 1.18 0.75
N ALA A 45 -8.82 0.16 -0.08
CA ALA A 45 -7.72 -0.58 -0.69
C ALA A 45 -6.82 0.34 -1.53
N PHE A 46 -7.41 1.23 -2.33
CA PHE A 46 -6.65 2.22 -3.10
C PHE A 46 -5.90 3.22 -2.22
N ILE A 47 -6.52 3.70 -1.14
CA ILE A 47 -5.87 4.60 -0.17
C ILE A 47 -4.64 3.90 0.44
N PHE A 48 -4.80 2.69 0.97
CA PHE A 48 -3.68 1.95 1.57
C PHE A 48 -2.59 1.61 0.55
N LEU A 49 -2.96 1.27 -0.68
CA LEU A 49 -2.01 1.01 -1.75
C LEU A 49 -1.20 2.26 -2.10
N ALA A 50 -1.85 3.42 -2.24
CA ALA A 50 -1.19 4.68 -2.50
C ALA A 50 -0.20 5.04 -1.37
N LEU A 51 -0.61 4.88 -0.11
CA LEU A 51 0.27 5.08 1.04
C LEU A 51 1.48 4.12 1.03
N ALA A 52 1.27 2.85 0.70
CA ALA A 52 2.36 1.87 0.60
C ALA A 52 3.40 2.30 -0.46
N ILE A 53 2.93 2.72 -1.64
CA ILE A 53 3.80 3.20 -2.73
C ILE A 53 4.61 4.43 -2.28
N ILE A 54 3.96 5.41 -1.64
CA ILE A 54 4.64 6.61 -1.13
C ILE A 54 5.72 6.25 -0.11
N LEU A 55 5.41 5.36 0.84
CA LEU A 55 6.36 4.91 1.87
C LEU A 55 7.56 4.18 1.27
N TYR A 56 7.34 3.31 0.27
CA TYR A 56 8.44 2.66 -0.44
C TYR A 56 9.28 3.65 -1.23
N GLY A 57 8.65 4.61 -1.93
CA GLY A 57 9.37 5.67 -2.64
C GLY A 57 10.25 6.48 -1.69
N LEU A 58 9.73 6.91 -0.54
CA LEU A 58 10.50 7.61 0.49
C LEU A 58 11.63 6.75 1.04
N SER A 59 11.38 5.45 1.30
CA SER A 59 12.42 4.53 1.76
C SER A 59 13.57 4.43 0.76
N LEU A 60 13.27 4.34 -0.54
CA LEU A 60 14.28 4.30 -1.61
C LEU A 60 15.06 5.62 -1.70
N ILE A 61 14.39 6.77 -1.64
CA ILE A 61 15.04 8.08 -1.68
C ILE A 61 16.00 8.24 -0.49
N MET A 62 15.58 7.82 0.71
CA MET A 62 16.43 7.88 1.90
C MET A 62 17.62 6.92 1.79
N GLU A 63 17.44 5.72 1.24
CA GLU A 63 18.54 4.78 1.01
C GLU A 63 19.54 5.34 0.01
N VAL A 64 19.08 5.88 -1.12
CA VAL A 64 19.93 6.51 -2.14
C VAL A 64 20.69 7.70 -1.55
N LYS A 65 20.00 8.59 -0.82
CA LYS A 65 20.64 9.74 -0.15
C LYS A 65 21.74 9.27 0.81
N THR A 66 21.48 8.23 1.60
CA THR A 66 22.45 7.69 2.55
C THR A 66 23.68 7.12 1.84
N ARG A 67 23.49 6.41 0.72
CA ARG A 67 24.60 5.91 -0.09
C ARG A 67 25.44 7.02 -0.72
N VAL A 68 24.81 8.06 -1.25
CA VAL A 68 25.50 9.20 -1.90
C VAL A 68 26.28 10.07 -0.89
N THR A 69 25.72 10.31 0.30
CA THR A 69 26.44 11.08 1.33
C THR A 69 27.52 10.24 2.02
N GLY A 70 27.34 8.93 2.15
CA GLY A 70 28.34 8.02 2.71
C GLY A 70 29.63 7.91 1.88
N THR A 71 29.58 8.21 0.58
CA THR A 71 30.77 8.23 -0.29
C THR A 71 31.64 9.48 -0.15
N HIS A 72 31.19 10.52 0.56
CA HIS A 72 31.94 11.78 0.73
C HIS A 72 32.77 11.88 2.03
N ILE A 73 32.78 10.83 2.85
CA ILE A 73 33.50 10.77 4.15
C ILE A 73 34.58 9.68 4.19
N SER A 74 35.00 9.17 3.03
CA SER A 74 36.17 8.29 2.91
C SER A 74 37.37 9.02 2.34
#